data_AF-A0A960V8G7-F1
#
_entry.id   AF-A0A960V8G7-F1
#
_cell.length_a   1.000
_cell.length_b   1.000
_cell.length_c   1.000
_cell.angle_alpha   90.00
_cell.angle_beta   90.00
_cell.angle_gamma   90.00
#
_symmetry.space_group_name_H-M   'P 1'
#
loop_
_entity.id
_entity.type
_entity.pdbx_description
1 polymer ?
#
loop_
_entity_poly.entity_id
_entity_poly.type
_entity_poly.pdbx_seq_one_letter_code
_entity_poly.pdbx_strand_id
1 'polypeptide(L)'
;MKNLIYFILLISFLLNCKKGPDEYDVKVKINRIEIVREGEDKKPILIDVELNYPDCPGDQIEIIRAGKDFAECFLTKHKVNDIAKAKILWKWRDLGFYKWDVIGLSGCERVVDPEEEGSYDMIEECEDFLEYGAVVGFRCKRVATADLIAACPWFRRK
;
A
#
# COMPACT_ATOMS: atom_id res chain seq x y z
N MET A 1 -35.16 43.78 14.15
CA MET A 1 -33.71 43.53 13.91
C MET A 1 -33.07 42.70 15.03
N LYS A 2 -33.63 41.54 15.41
CA LYS A 2 -32.99 40.58 16.36
C LYS A 2 -32.94 39.15 15.81
N ASN A 3 -33.55 38.90 14.65
CA ASN A 3 -33.72 37.57 14.08
C ASN A 3 -32.74 37.26 12.95
N LEU A 4 -31.78 38.16 12.66
CA LEU A 4 -30.82 38.00 11.57
C LEU A 4 -29.44 37.49 12.04
N ILE A 5 -29.19 37.49 13.35
CA ILE A 5 -27.88 37.12 13.94
C ILE A 5 -27.80 35.61 14.23
N TYR A 6 -28.94 34.94 14.43
CA TYR A 6 -28.96 33.50 14.71
C TYR A 6 -28.76 32.60 13.47
N PHE A 7 -28.89 33.14 12.25
CA PHE A 7 -28.77 32.33 11.03
C PHE A 7 -27.33 32.16 10.54
N ILE A 8 -26.40 33.03 10.96
CA ILE A 8 -24.99 32.98 10.52
C ILE A 8 -24.17 31.99 11.37
N LEU A 9 -24.65 31.62 12.57
CA LEU A 9 -23.93 30.71 13.48
C LEU A 9 -24.21 29.22 13.23
N LEU A 10 -25.17 28.86 12.37
CA LEU A 10 -25.49 27.46 12.07
C LEU A 10 -24.76 26.91 10.82
N ILE A 11 -24.12 27.78 10.02
CA ILE A 11 -23.48 27.38 8.75
C ILE A 11 -22.02 26.93 8.95
N SER A 12 -21.42 27.18 10.11
CA SER A 12 -20.02 26.83 10.41
C SER A 12 -19.79 25.34 10.74
N PHE A 13 -20.85 24.54 10.90
CA PHE A 13 -20.74 23.12 11.29
C PHE A 13 -20.67 22.13 10.11
N LEU A 14 -20.71 22.62 8.87
CA LEU A 14 -20.36 21.83 7.68
C LEU A 14 -18.87 21.96 7.35
N LEU A 15 -18.01 22.03 8.39
CA LEU A 15 -16.59 21.72 8.24
C LEU A 15 -16.48 20.25 7.88
N ASN A 16 -16.53 20.04 6.58
CA ASN A 16 -16.13 18.88 5.80
C ASN A 16 -15.06 18.06 6.55
N CYS A 17 -15.49 17.09 7.35
CA CYS A 17 -14.65 15.99 7.84
C CYS A 17 -14.31 15.11 6.64
N LYS A 18 -13.58 15.65 5.67
CA LYS A 18 -12.82 14.82 4.74
C LYS A 18 -11.74 14.19 5.60
N LYS A 19 -11.95 12.93 5.99
CA LYS A 19 -10.93 12.13 6.64
C LYS A 19 -9.68 12.24 5.74
N GLY A 20 -8.63 12.87 6.28
CA GLY A 20 -7.37 13.05 5.57
C GLY A 20 -6.75 11.69 5.24
N PRO A 21 -5.67 11.66 4.44
CA PRO A 21 -4.95 10.42 4.27
C PRO A 21 -4.46 9.90 5.64
N ASP A 22 -4.64 8.61 5.88
CA ASP A 22 -4.10 7.95 7.06
C ASP A 22 -2.69 7.43 6.74
N GLU A 23 -1.74 7.62 7.66
CA GLU A 23 -0.39 7.05 7.56
C GLU A 23 -0.26 5.84 8.49
N TYR A 24 0.37 4.77 7.99
CA TYR A 24 0.65 3.57 8.76
C TYR A 24 2.14 3.26 8.74
N ASP A 25 2.64 2.85 9.90
CA ASP A 25 3.97 2.31 10.09
C ASP A 25 3.86 0.80 10.24
N VAL A 26 4.40 0.03 9.31
CA VAL A 26 4.17 -1.42 9.23
C VAL A 26 5.47 -2.17 9.04
N LYS A 27 5.51 -3.43 9.47
CA LYS A 27 6.65 -4.32 9.17
C LYS A 27 6.42 -4.99 7.83
N VAL A 28 7.46 -5.05 7.02
CA VAL A 28 7.49 -5.79 5.76
C VAL A 28 8.72 -6.67 5.70
N LYS A 29 8.59 -7.83 5.08
CA LYS A 29 9.71 -8.68 4.69
C LYS A 29 10.09 -8.36 3.26
N ILE A 30 11.38 -8.18 3.00
CA ILE A 30 11.90 -8.00 1.65
C ILE A 30 12.09 -9.39 1.01
N ASN A 31 11.26 -9.72 0.04
CA ASN A 31 11.32 -11.01 -0.65
C ASN A 31 12.28 -11.00 -1.84
N ARG A 32 12.33 -9.88 -2.56
CA ARG A 32 13.18 -9.71 -3.74
C ARG A 32 13.61 -8.27 -3.89
N ILE A 33 14.82 -8.09 -4.42
CA ILE A 33 15.35 -6.81 -4.87
C ILE A 33 15.86 -7.05 -6.28
N GLU A 34 15.40 -6.25 -7.23
CA GLU A 34 15.73 -6.36 -8.65
C GLU A 34 16.25 -5.01 -9.16
N ILE A 35 17.43 -5.01 -9.77
CA ILE A 35 17.98 -3.81 -10.42
C ILE A 35 17.38 -3.74 -11.81
N VAL A 36 16.43 -2.83 -11.99
CA VAL A 36 15.72 -2.64 -13.26
C VAL A 36 16.57 -1.84 -14.24
N ARG A 37 17.33 -0.86 -13.74
CA ARG A 37 18.21 -0.03 -14.56
C ARG A 37 19.43 0.43 -13.78
N GLU A 38 20.58 0.35 -14.44
CA GLU A 38 21.83 0.95 -14.00
C GLU A 38 22.10 2.26 -14.77
N GLY A 39 22.78 3.20 -14.11
CA GLY A 39 23.33 4.40 -14.73
C GLY A 39 24.64 4.11 -15.47
N GLU A 40 25.21 5.15 -16.08
CA GLU A 40 26.50 5.06 -16.80
C GLU A 40 27.66 4.62 -15.89
N ASP A 41 27.57 4.90 -14.59
CA ASP A 41 28.54 4.51 -13.56
C ASP A 41 28.29 3.09 -13.00
N LYS A 42 27.40 2.32 -13.63
CA LYS A 42 26.93 1.00 -13.17
C LYS A 42 26.29 0.99 -11.80
N LYS A 43 25.83 2.15 -11.30
CA LYS A 43 25.04 2.20 -10.07
C LYS A 43 23.55 2.01 -10.38
N PRO A 44 22.80 1.32 -9.52
CA PRO A 44 21.35 1.23 -9.67
C PRO A 44 20.69 2.61 -9.63
N ILE A 45 19.91 2.93 -10.67
CA ILE A 45 19.11 4.16 -10.74
C ILE A 45 17.60 3.87 -10.72
N LEU A 46 17.22 2.60 -10.82
CA LEU A 46 15.85 2.13 -10.73
C LEU A 46 15.88 0.70 -10.18
N ILE A 47 15.12 0.47 -9.11
CA ILE A 47 14.99 -0.85 -8.50
C ILE A 47 13.52 -1.21 -8.29
N ASP A 48 13.24 -2.51 -8.34
CA ASP A 48 11.99 -3.10 -7.86
C ASP A 48 12.27 -3.83 -6.54
N VAL A 49 11.39 -3.62 -5.57
CA VAL A 49 11.46 -4.28 -4.26
C VAL A 49 10.13 -5.01 -4.03
N GLU A 50 10.20 -6.32 -3.90
CA GLU A 50 9.07 -7.16 -3.56
C GLU A 50 8.95 -7.26 -2.03
N LEU A 51 7.77 -6.92 -1.53
CA LEU A 51 7.41 -6.85 -0.13
C LEU A 51 6.34 -7.89 0.18
N ASN A 52 6.46 -8.51 1.34
CA ASN A 52 5.40 -9.26 2.00
C ASN A 52 5.12 -8.66 3.38
N TYR A 53 3.89 -8.80 3.85
CA TYR A 53 3.41 -8.26 5.11
C TYR A 53 3.24 -9.37 6.15
N PRO A 54 4.29 -9.70 6.94
CA PRO A 54 4.26 -10.84 7.84
C PRO A 54 3.20 -10.77 8.96
N ASP A 55 2.73 -9.56 9.28
CA ASP A 55 1.72 -9.33 10.31
C ASP A 55 0.28 -9.33 9.73
N CYS A 56 0.12 -9.49 8.41
CA CYS A 56 -1.16 -9.54 7.72
C CYS A 56 -1.50 -10.99 7.31
N PRO A 57 -2.75 -11.45 7.49
CA PRO A 57 -3.15 -12.79 7.07
C PRO A 57 -3.26 -12.92 5.55
N GLY A 58 -2.90 -14.09 5.02
CA GLY A 58 -2.96 -14.41 3.58
C GLY A 58 -1.65 -14.11 2.85
N ASP A 59 -1.67 -14.29 1.53
CA ASP A 59 -0.51 -14.09 0.66
C ASP A 59 -0.68 -12.81 -0.14
N GLN A 60 -0.16 -11.70 0.39
CA GLN A 60 -0.11 -10.42 -0.32
C GLN A 60 1.28 -10.19 -0.90
N ILE A 61 1.32 -9.87 -2.19
CA ILE A 61 2.55 -9.47 -2.87
C ILE A 61 2.42 -8.00 -3.20
N GLU A 62 3.38 -7.19 -2.79
CA GLU A 62 3.49 -5.81 -3.24
C GLU A 62 4.88 -5.56 -3.82
N ILE A 63 4.93 -5.12 -5.06
CA ILE A 63 6.15 -4.70 -5.72
C ILE A 63 6.13 -3.19 -5.83
N ILE A 64 7.15 -2.56 -5.27
CA ILE A 64 7.36 -1.13 -5.38
C ILE A 64 8.53 -0.88 -6.32
N ARG A 65 8.33 0.03 -7.27
CA ARG A 65 9.42 0.57 -8.07
C ARG A 65 9.86 1.91 -7.49
N ALA A 66 11.17 2.10 -7.44
CA ALA A 66 11.75 3.29 -6.84
C ALA A 66 13.01 3.75 -7.60
N GLY A 67 13.11 5.07 -7.74
CA GLY A 67 14.21 5.72 -8.47
C GLY A 67 15.52 5.80 -7.69
N LYS A 68 16.48 6.51 -8.30
CA LYS A 68 17.89 6.57 -7.89
C LYS A 68 18.11 6.88 -6.40
N ASP A 69 17.53 7.96 -5.87
CA ASP A 69 17.78 8.39 -4.50
C ASP A 69 17.34 7.32 -3.48
N PHE A 70 16.20 6.67 -3.76
CA PHE A 70 15.74 5.56 -2.96
C PHE A 70 16.67 4.35 -3.09
N ALA A 71 17.08 4.00 -4.31
CA ALA A 71 17.97 2.87 -4.56
C ALA A 71 19.31 3.02 -3.83
N GLU A 72 19.92 4.20 -3.92
CA GLU A 72 21.18 4.52 -3.22
C GLU A 72 21.03 4.42 -1.70
N CYS A 73 19.93 4.91 -1.13
CA CYS A 73 19.67 4.79 0.29
C CYS A 73 19.40 3.34 0.71
N PHE A 74 18.49 2.66 0.01
CA PHE A 74 17.92 1.38 0.42
C PHE A 74 18.94 0.25 0.34
N LEU A 75 19.72 0.20 -0.74
CA LEU A 75 20.71 -0.87 -0.98
C LEU A 75 21.88 -0.84 0.01
N THR A 76 22.10 0.28 0.72
CA THR A 76 23.12 0.35 1.78
C THR A 76 22.63 -0.18 3.12
N LYS A 77 21.31 -0.29 3.31
CA LYS A 77 20.68 -0.64 4.59
C LYS A 77 20.07 -2.04 4.60
N HIS A 78 19.69 -2.55 3.43
CA HIS A 78 18.86 -3.73 3.34
C HIS A 78 19.32 -4.71 2.27
N LYS A 79 19.03 -5.99 2.52
CA LYS A 79 19.16 -7.11 1.59
C LYS A 79 17.90 -7.96 1.61
N VAL A 80 17.82 -8.90 0.68
CA VAL A 80 16.75 -9.90 0.62
C VAL A 80 16.68 -10.67 1.95
N ASN A 81 15.45 -10.94 2.39
CA ASN A 81 15.02 -11.53 3.67
C ASN A 81 15.08 -10.61 4.90
N ASP A 82 15.56 -9.38 4.79
CA ASP A 82 15.49 -8.44 5.90
C ASP A 82 14.04 -8.06 6.23
N ILE A 83 13.80 -7.71 7.50
CA ILE A 83 12.58 -7.05 7.94
C ILE A 83 12.83 -5.54 7.93
N ALA A 84 12.00 -4.80 7.21
CA ALA A 84 12.05 -3.35 7.10
C ALA A 84 10.77 -2.72 7.67
N LYS A 85 10.86 -1.45 8.05
CA LYS A 85 9.69 -0.65 8.45
C LYS A 85 9.19 0.12 7.24
N ALA A 86 8.02 -0.22 6.72
CA ALA A 86 7.39 0.51 5.65
C ALA A 86 6.49 1.63 6.20
N LYS A 87 6.49 2.76 5.50
CA LYS A 87 5.55 3.85 5.72
C LYS A 87 4.52 3.81 4.60
N ILE A 88 3.25 3.66 4.94
CA ILE A 88 2.14 3.55 4.00
C ILE A 88 1.29 4.81 4.09
N LEU A 89 0.94 5.36 2.93
CA LEU A 89 -0.04 6.42 2.77
C LEU A 89 -1.34 5.84 2.22
N TRP A 90 -2.40 5.83 3.02
CA TRP A 90 -3.73 5.39 2.62
C TRP A 90 -4.60 6.59 2.30
N LYS A 91 -5.03 6.72 1.03
CA LYS A 91 -5.74 7.91 0.55
C LYS A 91 -6.90 7.57 -0.37
N TRP A 92 -7.93 8.41 -0.33
CA TRP A 92 -9.04 8.36 -1.27
C TRP A 92 -8.59 8.79 -2.66
N ARG A 93 -8.99 8.04 -3.70
CA ARG A 93 -8.81 8.41 -5.12
C ARG A 93 -10.13 8.94 -5.66
N ASP A 94 -10.05 9.92 -6.57
CA ASP A 94 -11.23 10.51 -7.21
C ASP A 94 -12.09 9.49 -7.97
N LEU A 95 -11.51 8.34 -8.33
CA LEU A 95 -12.19 7.20 -8.94
C LEU A 95 -13.10 6.41 -7.97
N GLY A 96 -13.28 6.87 -6.73
CA GLY A 96 -14.28 6.34 -5.81
C GLY A 96 -13.83 5.13 -4.99
N PHE A 97 -12.52 4.99 -4.77
CA PHE A 97 -11.94 3.93 -3.94
C PHE A 97 -10.71 4.43 -3.17
N TYR A 98 -10.36 3.74 -2.09
CA TYR A 98 -9.11 3.98 -1.37
C TYR A 98 -7.94 3.24 -2.04
N LYS A 99 -6.79 3.91 -2.14
CA LYS A 99 -5.52 3.31 -2.54
C LYS A 99 -4.51 3.52 -1.42
N TRP A 100 -3.62 2.55 -1.22
CA TRP A 100 -2.41 2.75 -0.43
C TRP A 100 -1.19 2.86 -1.33
N ASP A 101 -0.20 3.64 -0.90
CA ASP A 101 1.11 3.70 -1.53
C ASP A 101 2.17 3.57 -0.42
N VAL A 102 3.16 2.69 -0.58
CA VAL A 102 4.36 2.71 0.26
C VAL A 102 5.14 3.98 -0.06
N ILE A 103 5.27 4.91 0.87
CA ILE A 103 5.98 6.18 0.67
C ILE A 103 7.39 6.17 1.23
N GLY A 104 7.78 5.11 1.95
CA GLY A 104 9.17 4.92 2.38
C GLY A 104 9.43 3.56 3.01
N LEU A 105 10.70 3.16 3.02
CA LEU A 105 11.20 1.95 3.69
C LEU A 105 12.40 2.30 4.58
N SER A 106 12.28 2.10 5.89
CA SER A 106 13.36 2.28 6.88
C SER A 106 14.13 3.60 6.77
N GLY A 107 13.39 4.69 6.57
CA GLY A 107 13.94 6.04 6.41
C GLY A 107 14.57 6.32 5.05
N CYS A 108 14.32 5.48 4.04
CA CYS A 108 14.52 5.82 2.63
C CYS A 108 13.18 6.25 2.04
N GLU A 109 13.07 7.53 1.68
CA GLU A 109 11.84 8.12 1.13
C GLU A 109 11.66 7.69 -0.34
N ARG A 110 10.43 7.29 -0.69
CA ARG A 110 10.07 6.92 -2.05
C ARG A 110 9.15 7.97 -2.66
N VAL A 111 9.58 8.51 -3.79
CA VAL A 111 8.70 9.31 -4.65
C VAL A 111 7.74 8.37 -5.37
N VAL A 112 6.45 8.51 -5.12
CA VAL A 112 5.40 7.68 -5.74
C VAL A 112 5.00 8.29 -7.08
N ASP A 113 5.25 7.56 -8.16
CA ASP A 113 4.74 7.89 -9.48
C ASP A 113 3.38 7.17 -9.70
N PRO A 114 2.27 7.91 -9.88
CA PRO A 114 0.95 7.31 -10.11
C PRO A 114 0.80 6.65 -11.48
N GLU A 115 1.69 6.92 -12.45
CA GLU A 115 1.69 6.36 -13.79
C GLU A 115 2.68 5.19 -13.96
N GLU A 116 3.48 4.90 -12.93
CA GLU A 116 4.47 3.82 -12.96
C GLU A 116 3.81 2.44 -12.90
N GLU A 117 3.90 1.71 -14.00
CA GLU A 117 3.34 0.35 -14.14
C GLU A 117 4.16 -0.71 -13.39
N GLY A 118 5.44 -0.45 -13.08
CA GLY A 118 6.29 -1.35 -12.32
C GLY A 118 5.90 -1.49 -10.85
N SER A 119 5.12 -0.55 -10.31
CA SER A 119 4.59 -0.65 -8.95
C SER A 119 3.19 -1.28 -8.97
N TYR A 120 3.05 -2.45 -8.37
CA TYR A 120 1.76 -3.15 -8.31
C TYR A 120 1.60 -3.97 -7.03
N ASP A 121 0.35 -4.23 -6.67
CA ASP A 121 -0.01 -5.10 -5.56
C ASP A 121 -0.97 -6.19 -6.04
N MET A 122 -0.80 -7.38 -5.47
CA MET A 122 -1.66 -8.53 -5.69
C MET A 122 -2.13 -9.05 -4.34
N ILE A 123 -3.44 -8.97 -4.14
CA ILE A 123 -4.15 -9.57 -3.01
C ILE A 123 -5.04 -10.63 -3.61
N GLU A 124 -4.65 -11.89 -3.46
CA GLU A 124 -5.44 -13.03 -3.91
C GLU A 124 -5.64 -13.97 -2.73
N GLU A 125 -6.90 -14.22 -2.40
CA GLU A 125 -7.27 -15.23 -1.41
C GLU A 125 -8.04 -16.34 -2.12
N CYS A 126 -7.50 -17.55 -2.06
CA CYS A 126 -8.08 -18.73 -2.69
C CYS A 126 -8.80 -19.59 -1.65
N GLU A 127 -10.05 -19.94 -1.94
CA GLU A 127 -10.84 -20.86 -1.13
C GLU A 127 -11.20 -22.12 -1.95
N ASP A 128 -11.28 -23.27 -1.28
CA ASP A 128 -11.69 -24.52 -1.91
C ASP A 128 -13.11 -24.40 -2.46
N PHE A 129 -13.31 -24.91 -3.67
CA PHE A 129 -14.61 -25.04 -4.28
C PHE A 129 -15.12 -26.46 -4.07
N LEU A 130 -16.15 -26.59 -3.24
CA LEU A 130 -16.76 -27.87 -2.88
C LEU A 130 -17.99 -28.15 -3.75
N GLU A 131 -18.09 -29.37 -4.27
CA GLU A 131 -19.28 -29.89 -4.92
C GLU A 131 -19.62 -31.27 -4.31
N TYR A 132 -20.86 -31.43 -3.84
CA TYR A 132 -21.30 -32.63 -3.10
C TYR A 132 -20.39 -33.06 -1.93
N GLY A 133 -19.73 -32.09 -1.27
CA GLY A 133 -18.83 -32.34 -0.14
C GLY A 133 -17.42 -32.80 -0.53
N ALA A 134 -17.09 -32.86 -1.83
CA ALA A 134 -15.75 -33.10 -2.32
C ALA A 134 -15.13 -31.80 -2.87
N VAL A 135 -13.81 -31.61 -2.66
CA VAL A 135 -13.06 -30.52 -3.29
C VAL A 135 -12.94 -30.82 -4.78
N VAL A 136 -13.54 -29.97 -5.61
CA VAL A 136 -13.50 -30.08 -7.08
C VAL A 136 -12.65 -28.99 -7.74
N GLY A 137 -12.17 -28.02 -6.95
CA GLY A 137 -11.28 -26.97 -7.42
C GLY A 137 -11.02 -25.92 -6.34
N PHE A 138 -10.57 -24.74 -6.76
CA PHE A 138 -10.41 -23.57 -5.91
C PHE A 138 -10.89 -22.32 -6.67
N ARG A 139 -11.33 -21.31 -5.93
CA ARG A 139 -11.67 -19.99 -6.49
C ARG A 139 -10.89 -18.92 -5.74
N CYS A 140 -10.21 -18.06 -6.48
CA CYS A 140 -9.46 -16.94 -5.90
C CYS A 140 -10.26 -15.65 -6.04
N LYS A 141 -10.40 -14.91 -4.95
CA LYS A 141 -11.04 -13.59 -4.92
C LYS A 141 -9.97 -12.53 -4.74
N ARG A 142 -10.05 -11.49 -5.57
CA ARG A 142 -9.23 -10.26 -5.47
C ARG A 142 -9.86 -9.24 -4.54
N VAL A 143 -10.34 -9.69 -3.38
CA VAL A 143 -10.99 -8.85 -2.38
C VAL A 143 -10.41 -9.24 -1.04
N ALA A 144 -9.86 -8.26 -0.32
CA ALA A 144 -9.33 -8.45 1.02
C ALA A 144 -10.43 -9.00 1.95
N THR A 145 -10.14 -10.07 2.69
CA THR A 145 -11.07 -10.61 3.68
C THR A 145 -11.23 -9.70 4.89
N ALA A 146 -12.28 -9.96 5.67
CA ALA A 146 -12.53 -9.26 6.92
C ALA A 146 -11.34 -9.38 7.89
N ASP A 147 -10.69 -10.55 7.95
CA ASP A 147 -9.54 -10.80 8.81
C ASP A 147 -8.32 -9.99 8.36
N LEU A 148 -8.05 -9.93 7.05
CA LEU A 148 -7.00 -9.08 6.49
C LEU A 148 -7.26 -7.60 6.80
N ILE A 149 -8.49 -7.12 6.60
CA ILE A 149 -8.85 -5.74 6.89
C ILE A 149 -8.79 -5.42 8.39
N ALA A 150 -9.07 -6.38 9.26
CA ALA A 150 -8.98 -6.20 10.71
C ALA A 150 -7.52 -6.05 11.17
N ALA A 151 -6.61 -6.86 10.63
CA ALA A 151 -5.18 -6.78 10.95
C ALA A 151 -4.49 -5.60 10.25
N CYS A 152 -4.83 -5.36 8.99
CA CYS A 152 -4.13 -4.46 8.09
C CYS A 152 -5.12 -3.55 7.32
N PRO A 153 -5.63 -2.50 7.99
CA PRO A 153 -6.77 -1.72 7.49
C PRO A 153 -6.55 -1.00 6.16
N TRP A 154 -5.30 -0.68 5.81
CA TRP A 154 -4.96 0.02 4.57
C TRP A 154 -5.23 -0.81 3.31
N PHE A 155 -5.35 -2.14 3.43
CA PHE A 155 -5.78 -2.99 2.32
C PHE A 155 -7.26 -2.79 1.94
N ARG A 156 -8.02 -2.04 2.74
CA ARG A 156 -9.41 -1.71 2.43
C ARG A 156 -9.47 -0.77 1.24
N ARG A 157 -10.12 -1.23 0.16
CA ARG A 157 -10.35 -0.44 -1.06
C ARG A 157 -11.72 0.27 -1.08
N LYS A 158 -12.68 -0.15 -0.25
CA LYS A 158 -14.02 0.46 -0.06
C LYS A 158 -14.48 0.39 1.38
#